data_AF-A0A2T7G0S6-F1
#
_entry.id   AF-A0A2T7G0S6-F1
#
_cell.length_a   1.000
_cell.length_b   1.000
_cell.length_c   1.000
_cell.angle_alpha   90.00
_cell.angle_beta   90.00
_cell.angle_gamma   90.00
#
_symmetry.space_group_name_H-M   'P 1'
#
loop_
_entity.id
_entity.type
_entity.pdbx_description
1 polymer ?
#
loop_
_entity_poly.entity_id
_entity_poly.type
_entity_poly.pdbx_seq_one_letter_code
_entity_poly.pdbx_strand_id
1 'polypeptide(L)'
;MTRAILTLLFTVTFVVSPYFSNPFSGFEADQLPIPQIDPPIQPAGYAFGIWGLIYAWLLVSALFGIWSRRFDAGWDVMRAPLIVSLALGTPWLWVANQSAIAASVLIFFMLAPAIVALLRAPDYDGWLTRAPVSVYAGWLTAASFVSLGSTAAGYGLLFDATGWAYAGIVLTLVVALAVQWHVPQAPGYGLTIIWALIAIIVTNGVNGITALCVAGIVLVGALVAKQVLDQRR
;
A
#
# COMPACT_ATOMS: atom_id res chain seq x y z
N MET A 1 20.82 6.94 15.85
CA MET A 1 19.88 7.31 16.95
C MET A 1 18.74 8.22 16.50
N THR A 2 18.99 9.40 15.91
CA THR A 2 17.93 10.35 15.48
C THR A 2 16.88 9.69 14.58
N ARG A 3 17.30 8.93 13.57
CA ARG A 3 16.37 8.22 12.67
C ARG A 3 15.52 7.18 13.39
N ALA A 4 16.05 6.46 14.37
CA ALA A 4 15.26 5.51 15.15
C ALA A 4 14.14 6.22 15.95
N ILE A 5 14.44 7.37 16.56
CA ILE A 5 13.47 8.19 17.29
C ILE A 5 12.41 8.75 16.33
N LEU A 6 12.83 9.33 15.20
CA LEU A 6 11.91 9.87 14.21
C LEU A 6 11.01 8.79 13.60
N THR A 7 11.55 7.59 13.36
CA THR A 7 10.76 6.45 12.88
C THR A 7 9.67 6.10 13.90
N LEU A 8 10.03 5.97 15.18
CA LEU A 8 9.03 5.71 16.23
C LEU A 8 8.00 6.83 16.33
N LEU A 9 8.43 8.08 16.31
CA LEU A 9 7.54 9.25 16.37
C LEU A 9 6.52 9.22 15.23
N PHE A 10 6.97 9.11 13.97
CA PHE A 10 6.08 9.12 12.82
C PHE A 10 5.25 7.85 12.69
N THR A 11 5.76 6.70 13.15
CA THR A 11 4.93 5.49 13.28
C THR A 11 3.80 5.73 14.28
N VAL A 12 4.09 6.29 15.46
CA VAL A 12 3.06 6.56 16.47
C VAL A 12 2.02 7.56 15.95
N THR A 13 2.45 8.67 15.34
CA THR A 13 1.49 9.65 14.79
C THR A 13 0.66 9.06 13.66
N PHE A 14 1.25 8.20 12.81
CA PHE A 14 0.53 7.53 11.74
C PHE A 14 -0.49 6.51 12.26
N VAL A 15 -0.14 5.71 13.27
CA VAL A 15 -1.04 4.73 13.91
C VAL A 15 -2.19 5.42 14.65
N VAL A 16 -1.94 6.59 15.22
CA VAL A 16 -2.92 7.33 16.02
C VAL A 16 -3.82 8.23 15.15
N SER A 17 -3.40 8.63 13.95
CA SER A 17 -4.18 9.56 13.12
C SER A 17 -5.62 9.11 12.79
N PRO A 18 -5.96 7.81 12.67
CA PRO A 18 -7.35 7.37 12.47
C PRO A 18 -8.29 7.70 13.63
N TYR A 19 -7.80 7.93 14.85
CA TYR A 19 -8.65 8.37 15.97
C TYR A 19 -9.09 9.84 15.84
N PHE A 20 -8.48 10.60 14.92
CA PHE A 20 -8.76 12.02 14.68
C PHE A 20 -9.38 12.28 13.30
N SER A 21 -9.72 11.24 12.56
CA SER A 21 -10.32 11.34 11.21
C SER A 21 -11.49 10.37 11.08
N ASN A 22 -12.41 10.64 10.15
CA ASN A 22 -13.48 9.69 9.87
C ASN A 22 -12.90 8.43 9.21
N PRO A 23 -13.53 7.26 9.41
CA PRO A 23 -13.18 6.03 8.70
C PRO A 23 -13.20 6.24 7.18
N PHE A 24 -12.26 5.61 6.47
CA PHE A 24 -12.14 5.73 5.02
C PHE A 24 -12.18 4.34 4.37
N SER A 25 -13.08 4.17 3.40
CA SER A 25 -13.21 2.96 2.59
C SER A 25 -13.32 3.25 1.09
N GLY A 26 -13.01 4.48 0.67
CA GLY A 26 -13.23 5.01 -0.67
C GLY A 26 -13.48 6.52 -0.61
N PHE A 27 -13.45 7.18 -1.77
CA PHE A 27 -13.87 8.57 -1.87
C PHE A 27 -15.39 8.66 -1.84
N GLU A 28 -15.93 9.67 -1.16
CA GLU A 28 -17.37 9.91 -1.10
C GLU A 28 -17.87 10.47 -2.44
N ALA A 29 -19.15 10.20 -2.74
CA ALA A 29 -19.76 10.54 -4.02
C ALA A 29 -19.77 12.05 -4.32
N ASP A 30 -19.78 12.89 -3.28
CA ASP A 30 -19.83 14.36 -3.37
C ASP A 30 -18.43 15.02 -3.45
N GLN A 31 -17.34 14.25 -3.30
CA GLN A 31 -15.97 14.75 -3.41
C GLN A 31 -15.52 14.96 -4.86
N LEU A 32 -16.24 14.41 -5.84
CA LEU A 32 -15.86 14.38 -7.25
C LEU A 32 -16.97 14.95 -8.15
N PRO A 33 -16.62 15.68 -9.23
CA PRO A 33 -17.62 16.25 -10.15
C PRO A 33 -18.55 15.20 -10.78
N ILE A 34 -17.99 14.04 -11.15
CA ILE A 34 -18.74 12.86 -11.59
C ILE A 34 -18.72 11.87 -10.42
N PRO A 35 -19.83 11.70 -9.70
CA PRO A 35 -19.90 10.81 -8.55
C PRO A 35 -19.42 9.38 -8.87
N GLN A 36 -18.52 8.86 -8.06
CA GLN A 36 -18.05 7.48 -8.15
C GLN A 36 -18.78 6.63 -7.10
N ILE A 37 -19.92 6.07 -7.48
CA ILE A 37 -20.72 5.19 -6.61
C ILE A 37 -20.29 3.75 -6.90
N ASP A 38 -19.77 3.06 -5.88
CA ASP A 38 -19.24 1.69 -5.97
C ASP A 38 -18.32 1.47 -7.20
N PRO A 39 -17.27 2.29 -7.39
CA PRO A 39 -16.45 2.22 -8.58
C PRO A 39 -15.78 0.84 -8.68
N PRO A 40 -15.77 0.19 -9.87
CA PRO A 40 -15.33 -1.20 -10.00
C PRO A 40 -13.87 -1.48 -9.59
N ILE A 41 -13.02 -0.44 -9.54
CA ILE A 41 -11.64 -0.55 -9.07
C ILE A 41 -11.54 -0.63 -7.53
N GLN A 42 -12.56 -0.21 -6.80
CA GLN A 42 -12.51 -0.10 -5.35
C GLN A 42 -12.65 -1.47 -4.69
N PRO A 43 -11.71 -1.84 -3.79
CA PRO A 43 -11.81 -3.08 -3.03
C PRO A 43 -13.01 -3.06 -2.08
N ALA A 44 -13.59 -4.24 -1.81
CA ALA A 44 -14.62 -4.40 -0.79
C ALA A 44 -14.15 -3.87 0.58
N GLY A 45 -15.07 -3.27 1.36
CA GLY A 45 -14.76 -2.54 2.59
C GLY A 45 -13.96 -3.30 3.64
N TYR A 46 -14.12 -4.63 3.75
CA TYR A 46 -13.34 -5.45 4.69
C TYR A 46 -11.82 -5.40 4.41
N ALA A 47 -11.42 -5.12 3.17
CA ALA A 47 -10.02 -5.11 2.76
C ALA A 47 -9.21 -4.05 3.50
N PHE A 48 -9.85 -2.93 3.86
CA PHE A 48 -9.24 -1.85 4.64
C PHE A 48 -8.89 -2.26 6.08
N GLY A 49 -9.40 -3.40 6.56
CA GLY A 49 -8.97 -4.01 7.82
C GLY A 49 -7.48 -4.36 7.86
N ILE A 50 -6.82 -4.48 6.71
CA ILE A 50 -5.36 -4.67 6.61
C ILE A 50 -4.56 -3.56 7.28
N TRP A 51 -5.11 -2.35 7.40
CA TRP A 51 -4.48 -1.25 8.11
C TRP A 51 -4.21 -1.60 9.58
N GLY A 52 -5.08 -2.37 10.24
CA GLY A 52 -4.84 -2.85 11.59
C GLY A 52 -3.56 -3.69 11.71
N LEU A 53 -3.33 -4.58 10.74
CA LEU A 53 -2.09 -5.36 10.64
C LEU A 53 -0.88 -4.45 10.37
N ILE A 54 -0.99 -3.55 9.39
CA ILE A 54 0.10 -2.63 9.02
C ILE A 54 0.50 -1.75 10.22
N TYR A 55 -0.46 -1.15 10.90
CA TYR A 55 -0.25 -0.29 12.06
C TYR A 55 0.43 -1.05 13.21
N ALA A 56 -0.12 -2.20 13.60
CA ALA A 56 0.45 -3.01 14.67
C ALA A 56 1.88 -3.45 14.35
N TRP A 57 2.12 -3.89 13.11
CA TRP A 57 3.41 -4.45 12.73
C TRP A 57 4.49 -3.38 12.54
N LEU A 58 4.16 -2.22 11.97
CA LEU A 58 5.06 -1.07 11.91
C LEU A 58 5.39 -0.54 13.31
N LEU A 59 4.43 -0.54 14.25
CA LEU A 59 4.68 -0.14 15.63
C LEU A 59 5.65 -1.10 16.33
N VAL A 60 5.42 -2.41 16.22
CA VAL A 60 6.34 -3.43 16.75
C VAL A 60 7.73 -3.29 16.13
N SER A 61 7.81 -3.07 14.82
CA SER A 61 9.06 -2.81 14.09
C SER A 61 9.81 -1.59 14.64
N ALA A 62 9.12 -0.47 14.85
CA ALA A 62 9.71 0.76 15.35
C ALA A 62 10.19 0.63 16.81
N LEU A 63 9.41 -0.05 17.66
CA LEU A 63 9.77 -0.32 19.06
C LEU A 63 11.01 -1.23 19.15
N PHE A 64 11.05 -2.31 18.38
CA PHE A 64 12.25 -3.14 18.29
C PHE A 64 13.43 -2.35 17.72
N GLY A 65 13.19 -1.55 16.70
CA GLY A 65 14.19 -0.70 16.05
C GLY A 65 14.88 0.26 17.02
N ILE A 66 14.13 0.88 17.93
CA ILE A 66 14.71 1.77 18.94
C ILE A 66 15.40 1.01 20.08
N TRP A 67 14.90 -0.16 20.45
CA TRP A 67 15.43 -0.95 21.56
C TRP A 67 16.72 -1.70 21.20
N SER A 68 16.72 -2.41 20.07
CA SER A 68 17.81 -3.32 19.69
C SER A 68 18.66 -2.81 18.52
N ARG A 69 18.15 -1.89 17.70
CA ARG A 69 18.78 -1.48 16.42
C ARG A 69 18.97 0.04 16.31
N ARG A 70 19.19 0.71 17.44
CA ARG A 70 19.23 2.18 17.54
C ARG A 70 20.35 2.85 16.74
N PHE A 71 21.47 2.14 16.58
CA PHE A 71 22.69 2.59 15.90
C PHE A 71 23.04 1.70 14.70
N ASP A 72 22.12 0.82 14.29
CA ASP A 72 22.35 -0.12 13.20
C ASP A 72 22.27 0.59 11.85
N ALA A 73 23.35 0.49 11.06
CA ALA A 73 23.48 1.19 9.80
C ALA A 73 22.49 0.68 8.73
N GLY A 74 22.25 -0.64 8.66
CA GLY A 74 21.32 -1.23 7.70
C GLY A 74 19.89 -0.76 7.95
N TRP A 75 19.47 -0.73 9.21
CA TRP A 75 18.18 -0.16 9.60
C TRP A 75 18.11 1.34 9.28
N ASP A 76 19.17 2.11 9.52
CA ASP A 76 19.16 3.56 9.29
C ASP A 76 19.06 3.96 7.80
N VAL A 77 19.48 3.10 6.88
CA VAL A 77 19.32 3.29 5.42
C VAL A 77 17.85 3.14 5.00
N MET A 78 17.15 2.15 5.55
CA MET A 78 15.70 1.94 5.36
C MET A 78 14.85 3.01 6.06
N ARG A 79 15.23 3.44 7.27
CA ARG A 79 14.46 4.41 8.07
C ARG A 79 14.29 5.75 7.38
N ALA A 80 15.34 6.25 6.71
CA ALA A 80 15.30 7.57 6.08
C ALA A 80 14.11 7.74 5.10
N PRO A 81 13.92 6.89 4.10
CA PRO A 81 12.74 6.95 3.25
C PRO A 81 11.45 6.58 4.01
N LEU A 82 11.48 5.60 4.92
CA LEU A 82 10.28 5.21 5.68
C LEU A 82 9.70 6.37 6.51
N ILE A 83 10.55 7.18 7.14
CA ILE A 83 10.17 8.39 7.89
C ILE A 83 9.38 9.35 6.99
N VAL A 84 9.85 9.60 5.76
CA VAL A 84 9.16 10.49 4.82
C VAL A 84 7.77 9.94 4.49
N SER A 85 7.67 8.64 4.20
CA SER A 85 6.39 8.00 3.91
C SER A 85 5.40 8.11 5.08
N LEU A 86 5.85 7.83 6.30
CA LEU A 86 5.00 7.86 7.50
C LEU A 86 4.60 9.29 7.90
N ALA A 87 5.50 10.26 7.72
CA ALA A 87 5.22 11.67 7.95
C ALA A 87 4.10 12.18 7.02
N LEU A 88 4.14 11.79 5.74
CA LEU A 88 3.09 12.09 4.77
C LEU A 88 1.81 11.28 5.02
N GLY A 89 1.94 10.05 5.52
CA GLY A 89 0.82 9.20 5.88
C GLY A 89 0.03 9.69 7.09
N THR A 90 0.69 10.37 8.04
CA THR A 90 0.05 10.89 9.26
C THR A 90 -1.17 11.76 8.94
N PRO A 91 -1.08 12.81 8.09
CA PRO A 91 -2.25 13.61 7.71
C PRO A 91 -3.10 12.99 6.59
N TRP A 92 -2.65 11.91 5.94
CA TRP A 92 -3.27 11.42 4.69
C TRP A 92 -4.77 11.12 4.84
N LEU A 93 -5.16 10.47 5.93
CA LEU A 93 -6.56 10.10 6.16
C LEU A 93 -7.47 11.32 6.33
N TRP A 94 -6.99 12.36 7.02
CA TRP A 94 -7.69 13.63 7.12
C TRP A 94 -7.83 14.27 5.74
N VAL A 95 -6.75 14.31 4.95
CA VAL A 95 -6.76 14.84 3.58
C VAL A 95 -7.75 14.09 2.69
N ALA A 96 -7.80 12.75 2.78
CA ALA A 96 -8.71 11.90 2.01
C ALA A 96 -10.20 12.15 2.30
N ASN A 97 -10.52 12.56 3.52
CA ASN A 97 -11.88 12.98 3.87
C ASN A 97 -12.26 14.36 3.32
N GLN A 98 -11.28 15.19 2.90
CA GLN A 98 -11.52 16.55 2.41
C GLN A 98 -11.38 16.68 0.88
N SER A 99 -10.46 15.93 0.26
CA SER A 99 -10.15 16.08 -1.16
C SER A 99 -9.59 14.80 -1.78
N ALA A 100 -10.35 14.23 -2.72
CA ALA A 100 -9.93 13.07 -3.51
C ALA A 100 -8.65 13.33 -4.32
N ILE A 101 -8.51 14.52 -4.94
CA ILE A 101 -7.30 14.88 -5.70
C ILE A 101 -6.09 14.94 -4.77
N ALA A 102 -6.18 15.71 -3.68
CA ALA A 102 -5.02 15.91 -2.81
C ALA A 102 -4.58 14.59 -2.16
N ALA A 103 -5.53 13.72 -1.79
CA ALA A 103 -5.23 12.38 -1.30
C ALA A 103 -4.60 11.47 -2.35
N SER A 104 -5.08 11.55 -3.60
CA SER A 104 -4.50 10.80 -4.73
C SER A 104 -3.08 11.25 -5.04
N VAL A 105 -2.78 12.54 -4.97
CA VAL A 105 -1.40 13.03 -5.14
C VAL A 105 -0.53 12.60 -3.96
N LEU A 106 -1.02 12.80 -2.73
CA LEU A 106 -0.28 12.52 -1.50
C LEU A 106 0.07 11.04 -1.35
N ILE A 107 -0.81 10.11 -1.76
CA ILE A 107 -0.55 8.68 -1.65
C ILE A 107 0.61 8.23 -2.55
N PHE A 108 0.81 8.84 -3.73
CA PHE A 108 2.00 8.57 -4.55
C PHE A 108 3.28 9.10 -3.88
N PHE A 109 3.21 10.26 -3.21
CA PHE A 109 4.33 10.80 -2.43
C PHE A 109 4.63 9.95 -1.18
N MET A 110 3.67 9.18 -0.67
CA MET A 110 3.91 8.14 0.34
C MET A 110 4.50 6.87 -0.29
N LEU A 111 3.92 6.41 -1.40
CA LEU A 111 4.29 5.17 -2.06
C LEU A 111 5.76 5.14 -2.47
N ALA A 112 6.25 6.20 -3.13
CA ALA A 112 7.62 6.25 -3.61
C ALA A 112 8.66 6.00 -2.49
N PRO A 113 8.66 6.76 -1.37
CA PRO A 113 9.53 6.47 -0.25
C PRO A 113 9.25 5.12 0.44
N ALA A 114 8.00 4.63 0.48
CA ALA A 114 7.73 3.29 1.01
C ALA A 114 8.41 2.17 0.20
N ILE A 115 8.38 2.26 -1.14
CA ILE A 115 9.09 1.32 -2.03
C ILE A 115 10.60 1.47 -1.84
N VAL A 116 11.13 2.69 -1.76
CA VAL A 116 12.57 2.91 -1.52
C VAL A 116 13.00 2.37 -0.15
N ALA A 117 12.16 2.47 0.87
CA ALA A 117 12.40 1.84 2.17
C ALA A 117 12.45 0.31 2.03
N LEU A 118 11.48 -0.29 1.33
CA LEU A 118 11.45 -1.74 1.10
C LEU A 118 12.70 -2.23 0.37
N LEU A 119 13.12 -1.56 -0.70
CA LEU A 119 14.32 -1.89 -1.47
C LEU A 119 15.61 -1.77 -0.66
N ARG A 120 15.59 -0.95 0.39
CA ARG A 120 16.71 -0.68 1.29
C ARG A 120 16.62 -1.44 2.62
N ALA A 121 15.61 -2.28 2.80
CA ALA A 121 15.42 -3.03 4.03
C ALA A 121 16.52 -4.10 4.19
N PRO A 122 17.20 -4.17 5.35
CA PRO A 122 18.29 -5.11 5.57
C PRO A 122 17.84 -6.58 5.47
N ASP A 123 18.79 -7.47 5.14
CA ASP A 123 18.56 -8.92 4.99
C ASP A 123 18.36 -9.70 6.29
N TYR A 124 18.57 -9.05 7.43
CA TYR A 124 18.38 -9.60 8.76
C TYR A 124 17.18 -8.95 9.46
N ASP A 125 16.75 -9.58 10.56
CA ASP A 125 15.53 -9.22 11.29
C ASP A 125 14.29 -9.15 10.39
N GLY A 126 14.24 -9.95 9.31
CA GLY A 126 13.27 -9.76 8.21
C GLY A 126 11.81 -9.66 8.65
N TRP A 127 11.42 -10.38 9.70
CA TRP A 127 10.08 -10.30 10.30
C TRP A 127 9.76 -8.94 10.95
N LEU A 128 10.78 -8.26 11.48
CA LEU A 128 10.66 -6.97 12.19
C LEU A 128 11.10 -5.79 11.32
N THR A 129 11.70 -6.01 10.15
CA THR A 129 12.14 -4.96 9.20
C THR A 129 11.35 -5.03 7.91
N ARG A 130 11.73 -5.94 7.04
CA ARG A 130 11.28 -6.05 5.66
C ARG A 130 9.81 -6.41 5.57
N ALA A 131 9.35 -7.36 6.38
CA ALA A 131 7.99 -7.85 6.33
C ALA A 131 6.94 -6.73 6.57
N PRO A 132 6.98 -5.94 7.66
CA PRO A 132 6.01 -4.85 7.86
C PRO A 132 6.08 -3.78 6.76
N VAL A 133 7.29 -3.42 6.32
CA VAL A 133 7.48 -2.42 5.25
C VAL A 133 6.96 -2.95 3.91
N SER A 134 7.11 -4.25 3.64
CA SER A 134 6.61 -4.88 2.41
C SER A 134 5.09 -4.89 2.32
N VAL A 135 4.41 -5.22 3.42
CA VAL A 135 2.94 -5.18 3.49
C VAL A 135 2.44 -3.75 3.34
N TYR A 136 3.08 -2.80 4.04
CA TYR A 136 2.75 -1.37 3.92
C TYR A 136 2.91 -0.86 2.49
N ALA A 137 4.06 -1.10 1.85
CA ALA A 137 4.32 -0.67 0.48
C ALA A 137 3.38 -1.36 -0.52
N GLY A 138 3.09 -2.65 -0.35
CA GLY A 138 2.16 -3.38 -1.21
C GLY A 138 0.75 -2.79 -1.16
N TRP A 139 0.27 -2.44 0.03
CA TRP A 139 -1.04 -1.82 0.18
C TRP A 139 -1.08 -0.41 -0.42
N LEU A 140 -0.04 0.40 -0.19
CA LEU A 140 0.07 1.72 -0.82
C LEU A 140 0.10 1.64 -2.35
N THR A 141 0.73 0.62 -2.95
CA THR A 141 0.73 0.43 -4.41
C THR A 141 -0.70 0.28 -4.92
N ALA A 142 -1.48 -0.66 -4.35
CA ALA A 142 -2.86 -0.88 -4.75
C ALA A 142 -3.72 0.38 -4.51
N ALA A 143 -3.64 0.96 -3.31
CA ALA A 143 -4.42 2.14 -2.94
C ALA A 143 -4.10 3.37 -3.82
N SER A 144 -2.86 3.52 -4.29
CA SER A 144 -2.47 4.63 -5.18
C SER A 144 -3.18 4.57 -6.52
N PHE A 145 -3.25 3.38 -7.13
CA PHE A 145 -3.92 3.21 -8.42
C PHE A 145 -5.44 3.15 -8.30
N VAL A 146 -5.98 2.68 -7.18
CA VAL A 146 -7.41 2.85 -6.84
C VAL A 146 -7.76 4.33 -6.75
N SER A 147 -6.96 5.12 -6.00
CA SER A 147 -7.19 6.56 -5.83
C SER A 147 -7.07 7.31 -7.17
N LEU A 148 -6.07 6.95 -7.99
CA LEU A 148 -5.91 7.49 -9.34
C LEU A 148 -7.12 7.17 -10.22
N GLY A 149 -7.53 5.90 -10.28
CA GLY A 149 -8.64 5.46 -11.13
C GLY A 149 -9.96 6.14 -10.74
N SER A 150 -10.29 6.13 -9.44
CA SER A 150 -11.51 6.78 -8.93
C SER A 150 -11.48 8.29 -9.17
N THR A 151 -10.37 8.96 -8.89
CA THR A 151 -10.27 10.41 -9.11
C THR A 151 -10.32 10.76 -10.60
N ALA A 152 -9.57 10.07 -11.45
CA ALA A 152 -9.54 10.36 -12.87
C ALA A 152 -10.88 10.09 -13.55
N ALA A 153 -11.58 9.01 -13.20
CA ALA A 153 -12.96 8.77 -13.62
C ALA A 153 -13.90 9.86 -13.10
N GLY A 154 -13.73 10.31 -11.85
CA GLY A 154 -14.50 11.40 -11.24
C GLY A 154 -14.35 12.76 -11.93
N TYR A 155 -13.26 12.96 -12.68
CA TYR A 155 -13.02 14.14 -13.52
C TYR A 155 -13.29 13.89 -15.01
N GLY A 156 -13.77 12.69 -15.38
CA GLY A 156 -14.06 12.34 -16.78
C GLY A 156 -12.81 12.27 -17.67
N LEU A 157 -11.65 11.96 -17.09
CA LEU A 157 -10.38 11.95 -17.81
C LEU A 157 -10.15 10.60 -18.49
N LEU A 158 -9.97 10.60 -19.82
CA LEU A 158 -9.58 9.45 -20.67
C LEU A 158 -10.59 8.28 -20.72
N PHE A 159 -10.98 7.74 -19.58
CA PHE A 159 -11.85 6.58 -19.43
C PHE A 159 -12.95 6.83 -18.40
N ASP A 160 -14.01 6.03 -18.46
CA ASP A 160 -15.02 5.96 -17.41
C ASP A 160 -14.54 5.10 -16.22
N ALA A 161 -15.41 4.88 -15.23
CA ALA A 161 -15.09 4.09 -14.03
C ALA A 161 -14.63 2.66 -14.37
N THR A 162 -15.25 2.03 -15.37
CA THR A 162 -14.90 0.66 -15.79
C THR A 162 -13.57 0.62 -16.53
N GLY A 163 -13.32 1.55 -17.45
CA GLY A 163 -12.05 1.65 -18.15
C GLY A 163 -10.90 1.97 -17.21
N TRP A 164 -11.10 2.86 -16.22
CA TRP A 164 -10.12 3.11 -15.16
C TRP A 164 -9.90 1.92 -14.25
N ALA A 165 -10.90 1.07 -14.02
CA ALA A 165 -10.70 -0.18 -13.29
C ALA A 165 -9.71 -1.10 -14.00
N TYR A 166 -9.88 -1.33 -15.31
CA TYR A 166 -8.90 -2.10 -16.09
C TYR A 166 -7.52 -1.45 -16.07
N ALA A 167 -7.44 -0.14 -16.37
CA ALA A 167 -6.17 0.57 -16.43
C ALA A 167 -5.44 0.56 -15.07
N GLY A 168 -6.14 0.89 -13.98
CA GLY A 168 -5.56 0.93 -12.64
C GLY A 168 -5.13 -0.44 -12.12
N ILE A 169 -5.87 -1.51 -12.42
CA ILE A 169 -5.43 -2.89 -12.08
C ILE A 169 -4.19 -3.27 -12.88
N VAL A 170 -4.14 -2.99 -14.19
CA VAL A 170 -2.95 -3.26 -15.00
C VAL A 170 -1.74 -2.48 -14.49
N LEU A 171 -1.89 -1.18 -14.20
CA LEU A 171 -0.81 -0.36 -13.65
C LEU A 171 -0.33 -0.88 -12.27
N THR A 172 -1.28 -1.27 -11.41
CA THR A 172 -0.96 -1.94 -10.12
C THR A 172 -0.13 -3.18 -10.35
N LEU A 173 -0.53 -4.06 -11.27
CA LEU A 173 0.17 -5.30 -11.58
C LEU A 173 1.57 -5.05 -12.15
N VAL A 174 1.73 -4.08 -13.05
CA VAL A 174 3.04 -3.71 -13.61
C VAL A 174 4.00 -3.29 -12.50
N VAL A 175 3.58 -2.36 -11.64
CA VAL A 175 4.42 -1.92 -10.50
C VAL A 175 4.62 -3.05 -9.50
N ALA A 176 3.58 -3.84 -9.24
CA ALA A 176 3.66 -4.95 -8.29
C ALA A 176 4.69 -6.01 -8.73
N LEU A 177 4.63 -6.44 -9.98
CA LEU A 177 5.57 -7.42 -10.54
C LEU A 177 6.98 -6.86 -10.58
N ALA A 178 7.15 -5.59 -10.98
CA ALA A 178 8.46 -4.95 -11.00
C ALA A 178 9.09 -4.89 -9.60
N VAL A 179 8.35 -4.41 -8.58
CA VAL A 179 8.86 -4.33 -7.21
C VAL A 179 9.13 -5.74 -6.65
N GLN A 180 8.16 -6.65 -6.74
CA GLN A 180 8.31 -8.02 -6.21
C GLN A 180 9.49 -8.76 -6.86
N TRP A 181 9.75 -8.54 -8.14
CA TRP A 181 10.91 -9.10 -8.83
C TRP A 181 12.25 -8.63 -8.22
N HIS A 182 12.34 -7.36 -7.81
CA HIS A 182 13.54 -6.79 -7.21
C HIS A 182 13.69 -7.07 -5.71
N VAL A 183 12.62 -7.45 -5.02
CA VAL A 183 12.64 -7.81 -3.58
C VAL A 183 12.13 -9.22 -3.33
N PRO A 184 12.81 -10.28 -3.84
CA PRO A 184 12.34 -11.65 -3.72
C PRO A 184 12.15 -12.11 -2.26
N GLN A 185 12.93 -11.54 -1.34
CA GLN A 185 12.90 -11.85 0.09
C GLN A 185 11.68 -11.24 0.83
N ALA A 186 10.79 -10.53 0.11
CA ALA A 186 9.67 -9.78 0.68
C ALA A 186 8.31 -10.28 0.15
N PRO A 187 7.90 -11.54 0.42
CA PRO A 187 6.63 -12.08 -0.08
C PRO A 187 5.41 -11.29 0.41
N GLY A 188 5.52 -10.57 1.54
CA GLY A 188 4.46 -9.73 2.09
C GLY A 188 3.98 -8.65 1.12
N TYR A 189 4.84 -8.16 0.23
CA TYR A 189 4.45 -7.18 -0.80
C TYR A 189 3.46 -7.79 -1.79
N GLY A 190 3.83 -8.89 -2.46
CA GLY A 190 2.96 -9.60 -3.41
C GLY A 190 1.69 -10.17 -2.76
N LEU A 191 1.77 -10.70 -1.53
CA LEU A 191 0.60 -11.19 -0.79
C LEU A 191 -0.41 -10.07 -0.50
N THR A 192 0.07 -8.84 -0.27
CA THR A 192 -0.80 -7.69 -0.05
C THR A 192 -1.50 -7.24 -1.33
N ILE A 193 -0.84 -7.34 -2.48
CA ILE A 193 -1.47 -7.10 -3.78
C ILE A 193 -2.57 -8.15 -4.04
N ILE A 194 -2.29 -9.42 -3.76
CA ILE A 194 -3.28 -10.50 -3.87
C ILE A 194 -4.49 -10.23 -2.97
N TRP A 195 -4.28 -9.77 -1.73
CA TRP A 195 -5.36 -9.37 -0.82
C TRP A 195 -6.25 -8.27 -1.44
N ALA A 196 -5.66 -7.22 -2.01
CA ALA A 196 -6.41 -6.16 -2.67
C ALA A 196 -7.20 -6.67 -3.89
N LEU A 197 -6.59 -7.50 -4.73
CA LEU A 197 -7.25 -8.08 -5.90
C LEU A 197 -8.42 -8.99 -5.53
N ILE A 198 -8.30 -9.79 -4.47
CA ILE A 198 -9.41 -10.61 -3.95
C ILE A 198 -10.58 -9.72 -3.56
N ALA A 199 -10.32 -8.62 -2.86
CA ALA A 199 -11.36 -7.70 -2.45
C ALA A 199 -12.03 -6.96 -3.63
N ILE A 200 -11.29 -6.68 -4.71
CA ILE A 200 -11.89 -6.15 -5.96
C ILE A 200 -12.79 -7.20 -6.62
N ILE A 201 -12.39 -8.49 -6.62
CA ILE A 201 -13.24 -9.58 -7.11
C ILE A 201 -14.58 -9.64 -6.35
N VAL A 202 -14.53 -9.50 -5.01
CA VAL A 202 -15.75 -9.49 -4.19
C VAL A 202 -16.69 -8.35 -4.57
N THR A 203 -16.17 -7.16 -4.87
CA THR A 203 -16.97 -6.02 -5.35
C THR A 203 -17.64 -6.29 -6.69
N ASN A 204 -16.98 -7.03 -7.59
CA ASN A 204 -17.34 -7.10 -9.01
C ASN A 204 -18.18 -8.33 -9.41
N GLY A 205 -18.18 -9.41 -8.62
CA GLY A 205 -18.83 -10.66 -9.00
C GLY A 205 -18.19 -11.29 -10.25
N VAL A 206 -18.96 -11.90 -11.15
CA VAL A 206 -18.43 -12.58 -12.34
C VAL A 206 -18.45 -11.66 -13.55
N ASN A 207 -17.34 -10.97 -13.81
CA ASN A 207 -17.18 -10.07 -14.96
C ASN A 207 -15.71 -10.03 -15.46
N GLY A 208 -15.43 -9.18 -16.46
CA GLY A 208 -14.09 -9.05 -17.03
C GLY A 208 -13.04 -8.48 -16.07
N ILE A 209 -13.43 -7.63 -15.12
CA ILE A 209 -12.54 -7.10 -14.07
C ILE A 209 -12.10 -8.24 -13.15
N THR A 210 -13.04 -9.10 -12.75
CA THR A 210 -12.73 -10.31 -11.97
C THR A 210 -11.79 -11.25 -12.71
N ALA A 211 -11.98 -11.45 -14.01
CA ALA A 211 -11.05 -12.25 -14.82
C ALA A 211 -9.63 -11.67 -14.83
N LEU A 212 -9.50 -10.34 -14.94
CA LEU A 212 -8.20 -9.65 -14.85
C LEU A 212 -7.57 -9.80 -13.46
N CYS A 213 -8.33 -9.63 -12.39
CA CYS A 213 -7.85 -9.82 -11.02
C CYS A 213 -7.37 -11.26 -10.78
N VAL A 214 -8.10 -12.27 -11.24
CA VAL A 214 -7.70 -13.68 -11.15
C VAL A 214 -6.39 -13.93 -11.89
N ALA A 215 -6.24 -13.42 -13.11
CA ALA A 215 -4.99 -13.52 -13.87
C ALA A 215 -3.83 -12.85 -13.11
N GLY A 216 -4.07 -11.67 -12.54
CA GLY A 216 -3.11 -10.96 -11.70
C GLY A 216 -2.69 -11.74 -10.45
N ILE A 217 -3.65 -12.36 -9.74
CA ILE A 217 -3.38 -13.21 -8.57
C ILE A 217 -2.50 -14.40 -8.95
N VAL A 218 -2.80 -15.07 -10.07
CA VAL A 218 -1.99 -16.19 -10.55
C VAL A 218 -0.57 -15.74 -10.87
N LEU A 219 -0.40 -14.60 -11.56
CA LEU A 219 0.90 -14.08 -11.97
C LEU A 219 1.77 -13.69 -10.77
N VAL A 220 1.21 -12.89 -9.84
CA VAL A 220 1.91 -12.47 -8.63
C VAL A 220 2.16 -13.66 -7.71
N GLY A 221 1.18 -14.54 -7.55
CA GLY A 221 1.29 -15.74 -6.72
C GLY A 221 2.36 -16.71 -7.21
N ALA A 222 2.45 -16.92 -8.53
CA ALA A 222 3.49 -17.75 -9.14
C ALA A 222 4.90 -17.16 -8.92
N LEU A 223 5.05 -15.84 -9.08
CA LEU A 223 6.32 -15.15 -8.82
C LEU A 223 6.75 -15.30 -7.35
N VAL A 224 5.83 -15.02 -6.41
CA VAL A 224 6.10 -15.15 -4.97
C VAL A 224 6.44 -16.59 -4.60
N ALA A 225 5.65 -17.56 -5.08
CA ALA A 225 5.88 -18.98 -4.80
C ALA A 225 7.24 -19.44 -5.31
N LYS A 226 7.62 -19.05 -6.53
CA LYS A 226 8.94 -19.34 -7.09
C LYS A 226 10.05 -18.77 -6.21
N GLN A 227 9.98 -17.49 -5.85
CA GLN A 227 11.00 -16.83 -5.03
C GLN A 227 11.15 -17.48 -3.65
N VAL A 228 10.05 -17.87 -3.01
CA VAL A 228 10.06 -18.57 -1.71
C VAL A 228 10.68 -19.97 -1.84
N LEU A 229 10.41 -20.69 -2.93
CA LEU A 229 11.01 -22.00 -3.18
C LEU A 229 12.51 -21.90 -3.46
N ASP A 230 12.93 -20.89 -4.22
CA ASP A 230 14.34 -20.65 -4.55
C ASP A 230 15.17 -20.28 -3.32
N GLN A 231 14.58 -19.63 -2.31
CA GLN A 231 15.24 -19.29 -1.04
C GLN A 231 15.42 -20.47 -0.07
N ARG A 232 14.67 -21.57 -0.28
CA ARG A 232 14.76 -22.78 0.55
C ARG A 232 15.79 -23.79 0.05
N ARG A 233 16.32 -23.59 -1.16
CA ARG A 233 17.34 -24.43 -1.78
C ARG A 233 18.73 -23.88 -1.48
#